data_AF-Q813E2-F1
#
_entry.id   AF-Q813E2-F1
#
_cell.length_a   1.000
_cell.length_b   1.000
_cell.length_c   1.000
_cell.angle_alpha   90.00
_cell.angle_beta   90.00
_cell.angle_gamma   90.00
#
_symmetry.space_group_name_H-M   'P 1'
#
loop_
_entity.id
_entity.type
_entity.pdbx_description
1 polymer ?
#
loop_
_entity_poly.entity_id
_entity_poly.type
_entity_poly.pdbx_seq_one_letter_code
_entity_poly.pdbx_strand_id
1 'polypeptide(L)'
;MYLATALKNLESLGFTFSEPLIEELQTLSVGAFTSFYKELVKHLKELVGAHIQFTPMYPNFPQQMMDLSDADLYINAVIHYVTLRLPVSKVEERLPLLDSVDLKVIDLGSEEDFNQMISQLIRANSSISSTDKTDVEWAITHTEDVSCFLPNVIPHKENMSFIIGVLLINRKISADAAAKYFKTATDVLRLAVALSEGDVSLASSVRFKKFNRVERRFLLGLLEQCGNITEDMIRYKKRWIRLGEILHPAEYHTRFPKTHRAFEMLLFFH
;
A
#
# COMPACT_ATOMS: atom_id res chain seq x y z
N MET A 1 14.27 35.28 -0.83
CA MET A 1 13.53 35.34 -2.11
C MET A 1 13.04 33.95 -2.53
N TYR A 2 13.91 32.94 -2.67
CA TYR A 2 13.51 31.58 -3.08
C TYR A 2 12.44 30.91 -2.20
N LEU A 3 12.54 31.03 -0.87
CA LEU A 3 11.56 30.45 0.05
C LEU A 3 10.17 31.10 -0.06
N ALA A 4 10.10 32.42 -0.21
CA ALA A 4 8.83 33.13 -0.39
C ALA A 4 8.14 32.72 -1.71
N THR A 5 8.91 32.57 -2.79
CA THR A 5 8.40 32.03 -4.06
C THR A 5 7.91 30.58 -3.90
N ALA A 6 8.64 29.75 -3.15
CA ALA A 6 8.23 28.37 -2.88
C ALA A 6 6.91 28.31 -2.10
N LEU A 7 6.78 29.06 -1.01
CA LEU A 7 5.54 29.13 -0.22
C LEU A 7 4.36 29.59 -1.07
N LYS A 8 4.55 30.61 -1.93
CA LYS A 8 3.46 31.08 -2.80
C LYS A 8 3.01 30.03 -3.82
N ASN A 9 3.94 29.23 -4.33
CA ASN A 9 3.61 28.12 -5.22
C ASN A 9 2.92 26.97 -4.48
N LEU A 10 3.31 26.68 -3.24
CA LEU A 10 2.66 25.66 -2.40
C LEU A 10 1.25 26.07 -2.00
N GLU A 11 1.02 27.37 -1.77
CA GLU A 11 -0.32 27.92 -1.49
C GLU A 11 -1.30 27.58 -2.63
N SER A 12 -0.84 27.65 -3.89
CA SER A 12 -1.65 27.25 -5.06
C SER A 12 -1.99 25.75 -5.10
N LEU A 13 -1.24 24.93 -4.37
CA LEU A 13 -1.50 23.51 -4.18
C LEU A 13 -2.25 23.23 -2.86
N GLY A 14 -2.56 24.25 -2.05
CA GLY A 14 -3.23 24.12 -0.77
C GLY A 14 -2.32 23.80 0.42
N PHE A 15 -1.00 24.06 0.32
CA PHE A 15 -0.02 23.75 1.36
C PHE A 15 0.77 24.98 1.83
N THR A 16 1.30 24.90 3.04
CA THR A 16 2.30 25.84 3.57
C THR A 16 3.32 25.08 4.42
N PHE A 17 4.41 25.74 4.82
CA PHE A 17 5.38 25.20 5.78
C PHE A 17 5.11 25.69 7.19
N SER A 18 5.47 24.86 8.17
CA SER A 18 5.57 25.30 9.56
C SER A 18 6.78 26.20 9.78
N GLU A 19 6.77 26.95 10.87
CA GLU A 19 7.90 27.80 11.27
C GLU A 19 9.20 27.00 11.48
N PRO A 20 9.21 25.85 12.19
CA PRO A 20 10.42 25.03 12.31
C PRO A 20 11.00 24.57 10.97
N LEU A 21 10.14 24.18 10.03
CA LEU A 21 10.58 23.78 8.69
C LEU A 21 11.17 24.96 7.92
N ILE A 22 10.57 26.14 8.04
CA ILE A 22 11.09 27.37 7.43
C ILE A 22 12.48 27.70 7.95
N GLU A 23 12.68 27.65 9.27
CA GLU A 23 13.98 27.93 9.90
C GLU A 23 15.05 26.97 9.39
N GLU A 24 14.76 25.67 9.33
CA GLU A 24 15.70 24.66 8.84
C GLU A 24 16.03 24.86 7.35
N LEU A 25 15.01 25.12 6.51
CA LEU A 25 15.20 25.34 5.07
C LEU A 25 16.02 26.61 4.76
N GLN A 26 16.02 27.60 5.65
CA GLN A 26 16.85 28.80 5.50
C GLN A 26 18.35 28.53 5.69
N THR A 27 18.71 27.44 6.40
CA THR A 27 20.12 27.06 6.60
C THR A 27 20.73 26.38 5.37
N LEU A 28 19.89 25.88 4.45
CA LEU A 28 20.33 25.15 3.27
C LEU A 28 20.96 26.06 2.20
N SER A 29 21.91 25.48 1.46
CA SER A 29 22.38 26.13 0.22
C SER A 29 21.26 26.23 -0.82
N VAL A 30 21.36 27.21 -1.71
CA VAL A 30 20.37 27.42 -2.80
C VAL A 30 20.19 26.15 -3.65
N GLY A 31 21.28 25.42 -3.92
CA GLY A 31 21.24 24.18 -4.68
C GLY A 31 20.46 23.07 -3.96
N ALA A 32 20.75 22.85 -2.67
CA ALA A 32 20.07 21.85 -1.84
C ALA A 32 18.57 22.17 -1.70
N PHE A 33 18.23 23.43 -1.39
CA PHE A 33 16.85 23.89 -1.32
C PHE A 33 16.10 23.68 -2.64
N THR A 34 16.73 24.00 -3.77
CA THR A 34 16.11 23.86 -5.09
C THR A 34 15.81 22.39 -5.43
N SER A 35 16.71 21.47 -5.09
CA SER A 35 16.50 20.04 -5.29
C SER A 35 15.35 19.52 -4.42
N PHE A 36 15.38 19.80 -3.12
CA PHE A 36 14.31 19.48 -2.19
C PHE A 36 12.95 20.00 -2.66
N TYR A 37 12.89 21.29 -3.03
CA TYR A 37 11.65 21.93 -3.46
C TYR A 37 11.07 21.30 -4.74
N LYS A 38 11.91 20.97 -5.72
CA LYS A 38 11.48 20.31 -6.96
C LYS A 38 10.86 18.94 -6.70
N GLU A 39 11.49 18.17 -5.82
CA GLU A 39 10.99 16.86 -5.42
C GLU A 39 9.67 16.96 -4.65
N LEU A 40 9.61 17.85 -3.65
CA LEU A 40 8.39 18.10 -2.89
C LEU A 40 7.21 18.50 -3.78
N VAL A 41 7.40 19.48 -4.67
CA VAL A 41 6.33 19.95 -5.56
C VAL A 41 5.84 18.83 -6.49
N LYS A 42 6.73 17.94 -6.93
CA LYS A 42 6.33 16.77 -7.72
C LYS A 42 5.37 15.89 -6.91
N HIS A 43 5.74 15.52 -5.69
CA HIS A 43 4.90 14.69 -4.82
C HIS A 43 3.56 15.35 -4.48
N LEU A 44 3.54 16.65 -4.19
CA LEU A 44 2.30 17.36 -3.87
C LEU A 44 1.35 17.43 -5.07
N LYS A 45 1.86 17.65 -6.29
CA LYS A 45 1.04 17.64 -7.51
C LYS A 45 0.44 16.27 -7.81
N GLU A 46 1.17 15.20 -7.51
CA GLU A 46 0.66 13.82 -7.58
C GLU A 46 -0.47 13.64 -6.56
N LEU A 47 -0.26 14.08 -5.32
CA LEU A 47 -1.22 13.96 -4.21
C LEU A 47 -2.53 14.70 -4.46
N VAL A 48 -2.49 15.96 -4.92
CA VAL A 48 -3.71 16.75 -5.18
C VAL A 48 -4.32 16.50 -6.57
N GLY A 49 -3.75 15.60 -7.37
CA GLY A 49 -4.21 15.37 -8.74
C GLY A 49 -3.96 16.53 -9.71
N ALA A 50 -3.15 17.54 -9.34
CA ALA A 50 -2.83 18.70 -10.18
C ALA A 50 -1.98 18.34 -11.43
N HIS A 51 -1.52 17.10 -11.52
CA HIS A 51 -0.93 16.53 -12.74
C HIS A 51 -1.99 16.12 -13.78
N ILE A 52 -3.26 15.98 -13.38
CA ILE A 52 -4.38 15.62 -14.24
C ILE A 52 -5.06 16.91 -14.71
N GLN A 53 -4.99 17.19 -16.01
CA GLN A 53 -5.81 18.25 -16.61
C GLN A 53 -7.27 17.78 -16.71
N PHE A 54 -8.06 18.03 -15.68
CA PHE A 54 -9.49 17.80 -15.74
C PHE A 54 -10.16 18.90 -16.56
N THR A 55 -10.77 18.53 -17.68
CA THR A 55 -11.61 19.45 -18.47
C THR A 55 -13.06 19.16 -18.14
N PRO A 56 -13.77 20.03 -17.41
CA PRO A 56 -15.17 19.82 -17.08
C PRO A 56 -16.03 19.80 -18.35
N MET A 57 -17.03 18.93 -18.38
CA MET A 57 -18.00 18.85 -19.47
C MET A 57 -18.81 20.14 -19.63
N TYR A 58 -19.03 20.86 -18.53
CA TYR A 58 -19.70 22.16 -18.52
C TYR A 58 -18.80 23.20 -17.81
N PRO A 59 -17.89 23.85 -18.55
CA PRO A 59 -16.92 24.81 -18.01
C PRO A 59 -17.53 26.01 -17.29
N ASN A 60 -18.78 26.39 -17.55
CA ASN A 60 -19.47 27.51 -16.89
C ASN A 60 -20.55 27.04 -15.90
N PHE A 61 -20.38 25.84 -15.31
CA PHE A 61 -21.25 25.37 -14.22
C PHE A 61 -21.27 26.36 -13.04
N PRO A 62 -22.45 26.65 -12.43
CA PRO A 62 -23.75 26.03 -12.70
C PRO A 62 -24.56 26.68 -13.83
N GLN A 63 -24.25 27.91 -14.23
CA GLN A 63 -25.08 28.71 -15.14
C GLN A 63 -25.31 27.99 -16.50
N GLN A 64 -24.24 27.42 -17.08
CA GLN A 64 -24.33 26.69 -18.35
C GLN A 64 -25.35 25.55 -18.35
N MET A 65 -25.48 24.84 -17.23
CA MET A 65 -26.44 23.74 -17.10
C MET A 65 -27.87 24.28 -16.98
N MET A 66 -28.03 25.40 -16.28
CA MET A 66 -29.33 26.04 -16.09
C MET A 66 -29.87 26.65 -17.39
N ASP A 67 -28.99 27.09 -18.29
CA ASP A 67 -29.37 27.69 -19.56
C ASP A 67 -29.70 26.65 -20.65
N LEU A 68 -29.25 25.40 -20.49
CA LEU A 68 -29.51 24.30 -21.43
C LEU A 68 -30.85 23.63 -21.16
N SER A 69 -31.49 23.12 -22.21
CA SER A 69 -32.69 22.29 -22.05
C SER A 69 -32.34 20.88 -21.56
N ASP A 70 -33.29 20.20 -20.91
CA ASP A 70 -33.12 18.79 -20.51
C ASP A 70 -32.75 17.88 -21.69
N ALA A 71 -33.30 18.16 -22.88
CA ALA A 71 -32.99 17.42 -24.10
C ALA A 71 -31.53 17.62 -24.52
N ASP A 72 -30.99 18.84 -24.45
CA ASP A 72 -29.59 19.13 -24.79
C ASP A 72 -28.64 18.49 -23.78
N LEU A 73 -28.96 18.55 -22.49
CA LEU A 73 -28.20 17.89 -21.44
C LEU A 73 -28.15 16.37 -21.66
N TYR A 74 -29.29 15.77 -22.00
CA TYR A 74 -29.40 14.35 -22.31
C TYR A 74 -28.57 13.98 -23.55
N ILE A 75 -28.70 14.72 -24.66
CA ILE A 75 -27.95 14.46 -25.89
C ILE A 75 -26.45 14.61 -25.65
N ASN A 76 -26.01 15.67 -24.95
CA ASN A 76 -24.62 15.88 -24.60
C ASN A 76 -24.06 14.71 -23.79
N ALA A 77 -24.80 14.22 -22.80
CA ALA A 77 -24.42 13.06 -22.01
C ALA A 77 -24.29 11.79 -22.88
N VAL A 78 -25.27 11.50 -23.73
CA VAL A 78 -25.24 10.35 -24.65
C VAL A 78 -24.03 10.42 -25.58
N ILE A 79 -23.80 11.57 -26.23
CA ILE A 79 -22.64 11.75 -27.11
C ILE A 79 -21.34 11.56 -26.33
N HIS A 80 -21.23 12.12 -25.12
CA HIS A 80 -20.04 11.99 -24.29
C HIS A 80 -19.78 10.53 -23.90
N TYR A 81 -20.79 9.79 -23.42
CA TYR A 81 -20.59 8.40 -23.01
C TYR A 81 -20.25 7.47 -24.19
N VAL A 82 -20.74 7.78 -25.39
CA VAL A 82 -20.47 6.97 -26.59
C VAL A 82 -19.13 7.32 -27.25
N THR A 83 -18.75 8.60 -27.24
CA THR A 83 -17.62 9.11 -28.05
C THR A 83 -16.47 9.68 -27.24
N LEU A 84 -16.65 9.85 -25.92
CA LEU A 84 -15.76 10.56 -25.01
C LEU A 84 -15.49 12.03 -25.40
N ARG A 85 -16.27 12.60 -26.31
CA ARG A 85 -16.16 14.02 -26.70
C ARG A 85 -16.85 14.91 -25.70
N LEU A 86 -16.28 16.10 -25.45
CA LEU A 86 -16.89 17.14 -24.63
C LEU A 86 -17.67 18.12 -25.54
N PRO A 87 -18.79 18.68 -25.06
CA PRO A 87 -19.49 19.72 -25.81
C PRO A 87 -18.61 20.96 -25.94
N VAL A 88 -18.65 21.62 -27.09
CA VAL A 88 -17.87 22.83 -27.33
C VAL A 88 -18.63 24.01 -26.73
N SER A 89 -18.04 24.63 -25.72
CA SER A 89 -18.59 25.84 -25.08
C SER A 89 -17.49 26.85 -24.82
N LYS A 90 -17.82 28.13 -24.97
CA LYS A 90 -16.91 29.23 -24.63
C LYS A 90 -16.73 29.26 -23.11
N VAL A 91 -15.48 29.22 -22.64
CA VAL A 91 -15.16 29.37 -21.22
C VAL A 91 -15.24 30.86 -20.86
N GLU A 92 -16.01 31.19 -19.82
CA GLU A 92 -16.10 32.55 -19.29
C GLU A 92 -14.98 32.81 -18.27
N GLU A 93 -14.46 34.05 -18.23
CA GLU A 93 -13.50 34.46 -17.20
C GLU A 93 -14.20 34.50 -15.85
N ARG A 94 -13.69 33.74 -14.89
CA ARG A 94 -14.18 33.73 -13.51
C ARG A 94 -13.23 34.53 -12.64
N LEU A 95 -13.80 35.30 -11.71
CA LEU A 95 -13.00 35.87 -10.63
C LEU A 95 -12.33 34.71 -9.85
N PRO A 96 -11.05 34.85 -9.46
CA PRO A 96 -10.43 33.88 -8.58
C PRO A 96 -11.25 33.79 -7.29
N LEU A 97 -11.39 32.58 -6.75
CA LEU A 97 -11.99 32.38 -5.44
C LEU A 97 -11.18 33.20 -4.43
N LEU A 98 -11.85 34.10 -3.71
CA LEU A 98 -11.24 34.98 -2.71
C LEU A 98 -11.19 34.34 -1.32
N ASP A 99 -11.63 33.09 -1.19
CA ASP A 99 -11.71 32.39 0.07
C ASP A 99 -10.32 32.19 0.68
N SER A 100 -10.22 32.38 1.99
CA SER A 100 -9.06 31.96 2.77
C SER A 100 -8.94 30.45 2.69
N VAL A 101 -7.98 29.96 1.91
CA VAL A 101 -7.71 28.52 1.83
C VAL A 101 -7.11 28.10 3.16
N ASP A 102 -7.76 27.17 3.86
CA ASP A 102 -7.15 26.49 5.01
C ASP A 102 -5.97 25.64 4.48
N LEU A 103 -4.77 26.23 4.52
CA LEU A 103 -3.57 25.59 4.00
C LEU A 103 -3.16 24.44 4.91
N LYS A 104 -2.91 23.27 4.32
CA LYS A 104 -2.33 22.15 5.05
C LYS A 104 -0.86 22.45 5.36
N VAL A 105 -0.54 22.54 6.64
CA VAL A 105 0.83 22.77 7.12
C VAL A 105 1.65 21.49 6.94
N ILE A 106 2.78 21.61 6.26
CA ILE A 106 3.83 20.59 6.18
C ILE A 106 4.84 20.93 7.26
N ASP A 107 5.02 20.00 8.19
CA ASP A 107 5.90 20.18 9.34
C ASP A 107 7.30 19.61 9.11
N LEU A 108 8.24 20.04 9.95
CA LEU A 108 9.57 19.43 10.01
C LEU A 108 9.45 18.08 10.73
N GLY A 109 9.70 16.99 10.02
CA GLY A 109 9.66 15.64 10.59
C GLY A 109 10.99 15.20 11.17
N SER A 110 10.95 14.52 12.32
CA SER A 110 12.08 13.78 12.89
C SER A 110 12.12 12.32 12.42
N GLU A 111 13.23 11.63 12.71
CA GLU A 111 13.31 10.18 12.47
C GLU A 111 12.32 9.42 13.37
N GLU A 112 12.07 9.92 14.58
CA GLU A 112 11.06 9.40 15.49
C GLU A 112 9.65 9.52 14.91
N ASP A 113 9.30 10.65 14.31
CA ASP A 113 8.00 10.85 13.65
C ASP A 113 7.82 9.86 12.49
N PHE A 114 8.87 9.67 11.69
CA PHE A 114 8.87 8.70 10.60
C PHE A 114 8.64 7.27 11.13
N ASN A 115 9.40 6.86 12.14
CA ASN A 115 9.27 5.53 12.74
C ASN A 115 7.88 5.32 13.34
N GLN A 116 7.32 6.35 13.98
CA GLN A 116 5.97 6.32 14.52
C GLN A 116 4.92 6.17 13.41
N MET A 117 5.05 6.92 12.31
CA MET A 117 4.15 6.83 11.15
C MET A 117 4.16 5.43 10.52
N ILE A 118 5.34 4.86 10.26
CA ILE A 118 5.48 3.49 9.75
C ILE A 118 4.89 2.48 10.73
N SER A 119 5.14 2.65 12.04
CA SER A 119 4.56 1.77 13.07
C SER A 119 3.03 1.82 13.07
N GLN A 120 2.43 3.00 12.87
CA GLN A 120 0.98 3.15 12.78
C GLN A 120 0.40 2.42 11.56
N LEU A 121 1.04 2.52 10.39
CA LEU A 121 0.65 1.77 9.20
C LEU A 121 0.70 0.26 9.45
N ILE A 122 1.78 -0.23 10.06
CA ILE A 122 1.93 -1.65 10.40
C ILE A 122 0.83 -2.11 11.38
N ARG A 123 0.43 -1.26 12.34
CA ARG A 123 -0.61 -1.56 13.34
C ARG A 123 -2.04 -1.40 12.83
N ALA A 124 -2.25 -0.99 11.58
CA ALA A 124 -3.59 -0.78 11.04
C ALA A 124 -4.46 -2.05 11.18
N ASN A 125 -5.70 -1.86 11.64
CA ASN A 125 -6.68 -2.94 11.81
C ASN A 125 -7.40 -3.34 10.51
N SER A 126 -7.22 -2.55 9.44
CA SER A 126 -7.74 -2.80 8.09
C SER A 126 -6.61 -3.07 7.11
N SER A 127 -6.93 -3.53 5.91
CA SER A 127 -5.94 -3.55 4.82
C SER A 127 -5.41 -2.15 4.59
N ILE A 128 -4.09 -2.02 4.53
CA ILE A 128 -3.42 -0.79 4.10
C ILE A 128 -3.46 -0.64 2.59
N SER A 129 -3.34 0.59 2.10
CA SER A 129 -3.40 0.89 0.66
C SER A 129 -2.16 0.35 -0.09
N SER A 130 -2.18 0.37 -1.42
CA SER A 130 -1.00 0.00 -2.21
C SER A 130 0.18 0.94 -1.96
N THR A 131 -0.08 2.22 -1.74
CA THR A 131 0.93 3.24 -1.42
C THR A 131 1.53 2.99 -0.04
N ASP A 132 0.70 2.72 0.97
CA ASP A 132 1.19 2.39 2.30
C ASP A 132 2.05 1.11 2.30
N LYS A 133 1.71 0.13 1.45
CA LYS A 133 2.53 -1.09 1.28
C LYS A 133 3.90 -0.76 0.73
N THR A 134 3.99 0.11 -0.28
CA THR A 134 5.27 0.55 -0.85
C THR A 134 6.08 1.35 0.16
N ASP A 135 5.42 2.19 0.98
CA ASP A 135 6.10 2.99 2.00
C ASP A 135 6.67 2.13 3.12
N VAL A 136 5.90 1.13 3.59
CA VAL A 136 6.39 0.16 4.59
C VAL A 136 7.51 -0.70 4.03
N GLU A 137 7.43 -1.14 2.77
CA GLU A 137 8.51 -1.88 2.12
C GLU A 137 9.77 -1.03 1.96
N TRP A 138 9.61 0.25 1.59
CA TRP A 138 10.72 1.19 1.50
C TRP A 138 11.39 1.40 2.87
N ALA A 139 10.61 1.57 3.95
CA ALA A 139 11.13 1.71 5.30
C ALA A 139 11.91 0.46 5.74
N ILE A 140 11.37 -0.74 5.50
CA ILE A 140 12.05 -2.00 5.83
C ILE A 140 13.37 -2.18 5.07
N THR A 141 13.41 -1.75 3.80
CA THR A 141 14.60 -1.90 2.95
C THR A 141 15.71 -0.91 3.31
N HIS A 142 15.36 0.31 3.74
CA HIS A 142 16.31 1.39 4.00
C HIS A 142 16.68 1.60 5.47
N THR A 143 15.94 1.02 6.41
CA THR A 143 16.28 1.09 7.84
C THR A 143 17.10 -0.13 8.26
N GLU A 144 18.22 0.08 8.94
CA GLU A 144 19.07 -1.00 9.46
C GLU A 144 18.37 -1.78 10.57
N ASP A 145 17.91 -1.07 11.62
CA ASP A 145 17.21 -1.63 12.76
C ASP A 145 15.70 -1.41 12.65
N VAL A 146 15.00 -2.42 12.13
CA VAL A 146 13.52 -2.38 11.99
C VAL A 146 12.78 -2.41 13.34
N SER A 147 13.48 -2.65 14.46
CA SER A 147 12.83 -2.66 15.78
C SER A 147 12.36 -1.27 16.23
N CYS A 148 12.84 -0.19 15.60
CA CYS A 148 12.40 1.17 15.87
C CYS A 148 10.92 1.40 15.49
N PHE A 149 10.36 0.64 14.53
CA PHE A 149 8.96 0.77 14.11
C PHE A 149 8.16 -0.54 14.12
N LEU A 150 8.80 -1.71 14.17
CA LEU A 150 8.10 -3.00 14.13
C LEU A 150 7.43 -3.32 15.49
N PRO A 151 6.09 -3.38 15.57
CA PRO A 151 5.40 -3.74 16.80
C PRO A 151 5.43 -5.24 17.06
N ASN A 152 5.28 -5.64 18.33
CA ASN A 152 5.17 -7.04 18.74
C ASN A 152 3.91 -7.75 18.21
N VAL A 153 2.89 -7.00 17.80
CA VAL A 153 1.62 -7.53 17.31
C VAL A 153 1.19 -6.74 16.07
N ILE A 154 0.83 -7.47 15.01
CA ILE A 154 0.21 -6.94 13.80
C ILE A 154 -1.21 -7.50 13.74
N PRO A 155 -2.26 -6.68 13.97
CA PRO A 155 -3.62 -7.19 14.17
C PRO A 155 -4.23 -7.71 12.87
N HIS A 156 -4.02 -7.02 11.75
CA HIS A 156 -4.60 -7.38 10.47
C HIS A 156 -3.76 -8.47 9.77
N LYS A 157 -4.39 -9.61 9.46
CA LYS A 157 -3.68 -10.82 8.96
C LYS A 157 -3.03 -10.64 7.59
N GLU A 158 -3.65 -9.87 6.71
CA GLU A 158 -3.08 -9.60 5.38
C GLU A 158 -1.84 -8.71 5.50
N ASN A 159 -1.92 -7.66 6.34
CA ASN A 159 -0.80 -6.76 6.58
C ASN A 159 0.34 -7.54 7.24
N MET A 160 0.03 -8.34 8.25
CA MET A 160 0.99 -9.20 8.94
C MET A 160 1.74 -10.11 7.95
N SER A 161 1.03 -10.85 7.10
CA SER A 161 1.69 -11.75 6.14
C SER A 161 2.52 -11.01 5.10
N PHE A 162 2.07 -9.85 4.62
CA PHE A 162 2.83 -9.00 3.71
C PHE A 162 4.11 -8.49 4.38
N ILE A 163 3.99 -7.82 5.52
CA ILE A 163 5.08 -7.17 6.25
C ILE A 163 6.15 -8.19 6.67
N ILE A 164 5.73 -9.32 7.25
CA ILE A 164 6.67 -10.38 7.64
C ILE A 164 7.31 -11.03 6.40
N GLY A 165 6.59 -11.14 5.28
CA GLY A 165 7.14 -11.58 4.01
C GLY A 165 8.28 -10.66 3.53
N VAL A 166 8.04 -9.34 3.51
CA VAL A 166 9.04 -8.33 3.14
C VAL A 166 10.26 -8.37 4.07
N LEU A 167 10.05 -8.48 5.38
CA LEU A 167 11.13 -8.60 6.37
C LEU A 167 11.99 -9.86 6.12
N LEU A 168 11.36 -11.00 5.80
CA LEU A 168 12.08 -12.26 5.53
C LEU A 168 12.88 -12.19 4.22
N ILE A 169 12.32 -11.61 3.16
CA ILE A 169 13.00 -11.41 1.87
C ILE A 169 14.25 -10.55 2.06
N ASN A 170 14.11 -9.46 2.83
CA ASN A 170 15.20 -8.52 3.13
C ASN A 170 16.11 -8.96 4.28
N ARG A 171 15.88 -10.15 4.85
CA ARG A 171 16.66 -10.74 5.97
C ARG A 171 16.72 -9.83 7.21
N LYS A 172 15.68 -9.03 7.44
CA LYS A 172 15.53 -8.10 8.56
C LYS A 172 14.88 -8.73 9.79
N ILE A 173 14.43 -9.98 9.69
CA ILE A 173 13.87 -10.76 10.81
C ILE A 173 14.36 -12.21 10.76
N SER A 174 14.60 -12.81 11.93
CA SER A 174 14.90 -14.24 12.03
C SER A 174 13.65 -15.09 11.86
N ALA A 175 13.82 -16.34 11.43
CA ALA A 175 12.72 -17.29 11.30
C ALA A 175 11.96 -17.48 12.63
N ASP A 176 12.67 -17.57 13.76
CA ASP A 176 12.06 -17.76 15.08
C ASP A 176 11.27 -16.54 15.56
N ALA A 177 11.72 -15.32 15.23
CA ALA A 177 10.98 -14.11 15.52
C ALA A 177 9.73 -13.99 14.62
N ALA A 178 9.87 -14.30 13.33
CA ALA A 178 8.76 -14.31 12.37
C ALA A 178 7.68 -15.33 12.75
N ALA A 179 8.07 -16.51 13.26
CA ALA A 179 7.14 -17.57 13.62
C ALA A 179 6.06 -17.14 14.63
N LYS A 180 6.38 -16.20 15.53
CA LYS A 180 5.47 -15.70 16.58
C LYS A 180 4.21 -15.02 16.04
N TYR A 181 4.22 -14.58 14.78
CA TYR A 181 3.09 -13.89 14.15
C TYR A 181 2.05 -14.87 13.58
N PHE A 182 2.44 -16.10 13.24
CA PHE A 182 1.58 -17.05 12.54
C PHE A 182 0.89 -18.01 13.52
N LYS A 183 -0.43 -18.09 13.46
CA LYS A 183 -1.23 -18.93 14.39
C LYS A 183 -2.10 -19.97 13.68
N THR A 184 -2.46 -19.73 12.43
CA THR A 184 -3.39 -20.55 11.65
C THR A 184 -2.76 -21.00 10.35
N ALA A 185 -3.28 -22.07 9.73
CA ALA A 185 -2.76 -22.49 8.43
C ALA A 185 -3.04 -21.42 7.37
N THR A 186 -4.16 -20.71 7.47
CA THR A 186 -4.46 -19.59 6.56
C THR A 186 -3.42 -18.47 6.64
N ASP A 187 -2.91 -18.15 7.84
CA ASP A 187 -1.83 -17.17 8.00
C ASP A 187 -0.55 -17.64 7.28
N VAL A 188 -0.24 -18.93 7.36
CA VAL A 188 0.91 -19.54 6.65
C VAL A 188 0.71 -19.54 5.14
N LEU A 189 -0.50 -19.79 4.66
CA LEU A 189 -0.83 -19.68 3.23
C LEU A 189 -0.57 -18.26 2.71
N ARG A 190 -1.05 -17.25 3.45
CA ARG A 190 -0.82 -15.84 3.10
C ARG A 190 0.66 -15.48 3.11
N LEU A 191 1.44 -16.03 4.04
CA LEU A 191 2.90 -15.86 4.00
C LEU A 191 3.52 -16.46 2.74
N ALA A 192 3.14 -17.68 2.37
CA ALA A 192 3.63 -18.31 1.14
C ALA A 192 3.25 -17.50 -0.11
N VAL A 193 2.07 -16.89 -0.10
CA VAL A 193 1.61 -15.95 -1.14
C VAL A 193 2.48 -14.69 -1.16
N ALA A 194 2.73 -14.06 0.00
CA ALA A 194 3.57 -12.87 0.12
C ALA A 194 5.00 -13.13 -0.37
N LEU A 195 5.60 -14.25 0.02
CA LEU A 195 6.95 -14.68 -0.43
C LEU A 195 7.01 -15.01 -1.93
N SER A 196 5.86 -15.13 -2.59
CA SER A 196 5.72 -15.34 -4.03
C SER A 196 5.17 -14.11 -4.75
N GLU A 197 5.22 -12.93 -4.10
CA GLU A 197 4.76 -11.64 -4.66
C GLU A 197 3.28 -11.65 -5.10
N GLY A 198 2.46 -12.47 -4.43
CA GLY A 198 1.04 -12.58 -4.71
C GLY A 198 0.16 -11.72 -3.80
N ASP A 199 -1.13 -11.74 -4.10
CA ASP A 199 -2.18 -11.04 -3.36
C ASP A 199 -2.52 -11.73 -2.03
N VAL A 200 -2.02 -11.17 -0.93
CA VAL A 200 -2.21 -11.65 0.45
C VAL A 200 -3.65 -11.64 0.95
N SER A 201 -4.57 -10.94 0.26
CA SER A 201 -6.01 -11.02 0.57
C SER A 201 -6.61 -12.37 0.21
N LEU A 202 -5.88 -13.15 -0.59
CA LEU A 202 -6.33 -14.40 -1.19
C LEU A 202 -7.49 -14.21 -2.18
N ALA A 203 -7.83 -12.98 -2.62
CA ALA A 203 -8.88 -12.76 -3.61
C ALA A 203 -8.50 -13.33 -4.99
N SER A 204 -7.26 -13.10 -5.43
CA SER A 204 -6.74 -13.63 -6.69
C SER A 204 -5.94 -14.93 -6.52
N SER A 205 -5.75 -15.67 -7.62
CA SER A 205 -4.91 -16.86 -7.63
C SER A 205 -3.42 -16.50 -7.71
N VAL A 206 -2.59 -17.16 -6.91
CA VAL A 206 -1.13 -16.99 -6.93
C VAL A 206 -0.43 -18.11 -7.70
N ARG A 207 0.67 -17.76 -8.38
CA ARG A 207 1.68 -18.71 -8.84
C ARG A 207 2.81 -18.73 -7.81
N PHE A 208 2.90 -19.80 -7.03
CA PHE A 208 3.95 -19.93 -6.02
C PHE A 208 5.33 -20.03 -6.67
N LYS A 209 6.32 -19.37 -6.07
CA LYS A 209 7.73 -19.58 -6.44
C LYS A 209 8.22 -20.95 -5.98
N LYS A 210 9.36 -21.39 -6.51
CA LYS A 210 10.05 -22.57 -5.97
C LYS A 210 10.71 -22.20 -4.64
N PHE A 211 10.22 -22.77 -3.55
CA PHE A 211 10.82 -22.56 -2.22
C PHE A 211 12.09 -23.40 -2.05
N ASN A 212 13.15 -22.77 -1.54
CA ASN A 212 14.38 -23.47 -1.19
C ASN A 212 14.18 -24.38 0.05
N ARG A 213 15.14 -25.26 0.36
CA ARG A 213 15.02 -26.21 1.48
C ARG A 213 14.78 -25.54 2.85
N VAL A 214 15.32 -24.35 3.06
CA VAL A 214 15.15 -23.59 4.31
C VAL A 214 13.73 -23.02 4.38
N GLU A 215 13.25 -22.40 3.31
CA GLU A 215 11.88 -21.88 3.21
C GLU A 215 10.83 -22.98 3.36
N ARG A 216 11.03 -24.14 2.69
CA ARG A 216 10.13 -25.29 2.83
C ARG A 216 10.02 -25.76 4.28
N ARG A 217 11.17 -25.95 4.95
CA ARG A 217 11.22 -26.35 6.36
C ARG A 217 10.59 -25.31 7.28
N PHE A 218 10.75 -24.02 6.96
CA PHE A 218 10.15 -22.95 7.74
C PHE A 218 8.63 -22.98 7.63
N LEU A 219 8.07 -22.97 6.42
CA LEU A 219 6.62 -23.01 6.19
C LEU A 219 5.97 -24.28 6.77
N LEU A 220 6.59 -25.46 6.59
CA LEU A 220 6.12 -26.70 7.19
C LEU A 220 6.21 -26.67 8.72
N GLY A 221 7.26 -26.06 9.27
CA GLY A 221 7.40 -25.87 10.72
C GLY A 221 6.33 -24.96 11.31
N LEU A 222 5.93 -23.89 10.61
CA LEU A 222 4.82 -23.04 11.02
C LEU A 222 3.49 -23.81 11.02
N LEU A 223 3.25 -24.62 9.98
CA LEU A 223 2.07 -25.47 9.92
C LEU A 223 2.02 -26.48 11.07
N GLU A 224 3.14 -27.09 11.42
CA GLU A 224 3.21 -28.08 12.49
C GLU A 224 2.79 -27.53 13.86
N GLN A 225 2.95 -26.22 14.06
CA GLN A 225 2.59 -25.51 15.27
C GLN A 225 1.12 -25.04 15.28
N CYS A 226 0.42 -25.11 14.14
CA CYS A 226 -0.98 -24.72 14.05
C CYS A 226 -1.90 -25.80 14.64
N GLY A 227 -3.07 -25.39 15.14
CA GLY A 227 -4.08 -26.28 15.71
C GLY A 227 -4.89 -27.04 14.64
N ASN A 228 -5.94 -26.41 14.12
CA ASN A 228 -6.89 -27.03 13.18
C ASN A 228 -6.41 -26.97 11.72
N ILE A 229 -5.25 -27.56 11.43
CA ILE A 229 -4.58 -27.47 10.11
C ILE A 229 -5.52 -27.91 8.97
N THR A 230 -6.12 -29.09 9.07
CA THR A 230 -6.91 -29.69 7.98
C THR A 230 -8.16 -28.86 7.64
N GLU A 231 -8.87 -28.36 8.65
CA GLU A 231 -10.10 -27.57 8.47
C GLU A 231 -9.80 -26.26 7.73
N ASP A 232 -8.78 -25.53 8.18
CA ASP A 232 -8.30 -24.31 7.51
C ASP A 232 -7.87 -24.59 6.06
N MET A 233 -7.23 -25.74 5.82
CA MET A 233 -6.76 -26.09 4.49
C MET A 233 -7.90 -26.44 3.53
N ILE A 234 -8.98 -27.08 4.01
CA ILE A 234 -10.13 -27.44 3.16
C ILE A 234 -10.75 -26.18 2.53
N ARG A 235 -10.84 -25.07 3.28
CA ARG A 235 -11.37 -23.78 2.78
C ARG A 235 -10.65 -23.30 1.52
N TYR A 236 -9.35 -23.57 1.40
CA TYR A 236 -8.52 -23.18 0.26
C TYR A 236 -7.89 -24.40 -0.44
N LYS A 237 -8.59 -25.53 -0.47
CA LYS A 237 -8.07 -26.85 -0.90
C LYS A 237 -7.19 -26.81 -2.14
N LYS A 238 -7.69 -26.22 -3.25
CA LYS A 238 -6.94 -26.16 -4.53
C LYS A 238 -5.63 -25.37 -4.44
N ARG A 239 -5.52 -24.40 -3.53
CA ARG A 239 -4.28 -23.63 -3.31
C ARG A 239 -3.30 -24.44 -2.49
N TRP A 240 -3.79 -25.15 -1.48
CA TRP A 240 -2.98 -26.04 -0.68
C TRP A 240 -2.43 -27.22 -1.46
N ILE A 241 -3.20 -27.84 -2.36
CA ILE A 241 -2.67 -28.91 -3.23
C ILE A 241 -1.46 -28.40 -4.02
N ARG A 242 -1.61 -27.25 -4.70
CA ARG A 242 -0.51 -26.61 -5.46
C ARG A 242 0.69 -26.24 -4.58
N LEU A 243 0.46 -25.73 -3.38
CA LEU A 243 1.53 -25.40 -2.45
C LEU A 243 2.22 -26.67 -1.93
N GLY A 244 1.47 -27.74 -1.66
CA GLY A 244 1.98 -29.03 -1.20
C GLY A 244 2.91 -29.70 -2.21
N GLU A 245 2.61 -29.60 -3.50
CA GLU A 245 3.49 -30.04 -4.60
C GLU A 245 4.87 -29.37 -4.55
N ILE A 246 4.97 -28.15 -4.01
CA ILE A 246 6.21 -27.38 -3.90
C ILE A 246 6.90 -27.61 -2.55
N LEU A 247 6.12 -27.71 -1.47
CA LEU A 247 6.67 -27.89 -0.12
C LEU A 247 7.20 -29.32 0.12
N HIS A 248 6.71 -30.31 -0.63
CA HIS A 248 7.05 -31.72 -0.49
C HIS A 248 6.93 -32.23 0.97
N PRO A 249 5.75 -32.12 1.61
CA PRO A 249 5.57 -32.45 3.02
C PRO A 249 5.95 -33.90 3.37
N ALA A 250 5.79 -34.84 2.43
CA ALA A 250 6.15 -36.25 2.64
C ALA A 250 7.66 -36.46 2.88
N GLU A 251 8.53 -35.62 2.29
CA GLU A 251 9.99 -35.66 2.53
C GLU A 251 10.35 -35.34 3.99
N TYR A 252 9.44 -34.68 4.72
CA TYR A 252 9.66 -34.19 6.08
C TYR A 252 8.71 -34.83 7.11
N HIS A 253 8.03 -35.92 6.78
CA HIS A 253 7.00 -36.54 7.64
C HIS A 253 7.50 -36.92 9.05
N THR A 254 8.78 -37.32 9.19
CA THR A 254 9.38 -37.62 10.50
C THR A 254 9.50 -36.39 11.38
N ARG A 255 9.71 -35.21 10.78
CA ARG A 255 9.89 -33.94 11.48
C ARG A 255 8.59 -33.16 11.65
N PHE A 256 7.69 -33.25 10.68
CA PHE A 256 6.41 -32.54 10.63
C PHE A 256 5.23 -33.50 10.39
N PRO A 257 4.99 -34.45 11.32
CA PRO A 257 3.99 -35.50 11.12
C PRO A 257 2.56 -34.98 11.04
N LYS A 258 2.19 -33.94 11.82
CA LYS A 258 0.83 -33.37 11.77
C LYS A 258 0.58 -32.69 10.44
N THR A 259 1.55 -31.92 9.97
CA THR A 259 1.50 -31.23 8.68
C THR A 259 1.38 -32.22 7.53
N HIS A 260 2.21 -33.28 7.53
CA HIS A 260 2.16 -34.32 6.51
C HIS A 260 0.77 -34.97 6.43
N ARG A 261 0.21 -35.39 7.58
CA ARG A 261 -1.12 -35.97 7.66
C ARG A 261 -2.21 -35.03 7.13
N ALA A 262 -2.12 -33.73 7.42
CA ALA A 262 -3.09 -32.75 6.90
C ALA A 262 -3.07 -32.67 5.36
N PHE A 263 -1.88 -32.71 4.76
CA PHE A 263 -1.73 -32.76 3.30
C PHE A 263 -2.26 -34.08 2.70
N GLU A 264 -2.03 -35.22 3.35
CA GLU A 264 -2.62 -36.50 2.91
C GLU A 264 -4.14 -36.42 2.88
N MET A 265 -4.77 -35.94 3.96
CA MET A 265 -6.23 -35.82 4.06
C MET A 265 -6.82 -34.96 2.92
N LEU A 266 -6.16 -33.87 2.53
CA LEU A 266 -6.62 -33.02 1.41
C LEU A 266 -6.66 -33.75 0.07
N LEU A 267 -5.79 -34.74 -0.14
CA LEU A 267 -5.75 -35.53 -1.37
C LEU A 267 -6.79 -36.66 -1.36
N PHE A 268 -7.17 -37.17 -0.17
CA PHE A 268 -8.14 -38.27 -0.06
C PHE A 268 -9.61 -37.85 -0.13
N PHE A 269 -9.98 -36.63 0.28
CA PHE A 269 -11.36 -36.15 0.15
C PHE A 269 -11.68 -35.71 -1.30
N HIS A 270 -11.75 -36.64 -2.25
CA HIS A 270 -12.17 -36.37 -3.64
C HIS A 270 -13.66 -36.56 -3.86
#